data_AF-A0A4Q8TPY4-F1
#
_entry.id   AF-A0A4Q8TPY4-F1
#
_cell.length_a   1.000
_cell.length_b   1.000
_cell.length_c   1.000
_cell.angle_alpha   90.00
_cell.angle_beta   90.00
_cell.angle_gamma   90.00
#
_symmetry.space_group_name_H-M   'P 1'
#
loop_
_entity.id
_entity.type
_entity.pdbx_description
1 polymer ?
#
loop_
_entity_poly.entity_id
_entity_poly.type
_entity_poly.pdbx_seq_one_letter_code
_entity_poly.pdbx_strand_id
1 'polypeptide(L)'
;MDWGLMGPEKVVSQRRTRTLGLSSIVRNFNDLAVPGLGGVKYAKSVFLACLGVDVANKVRDSGKKVTNIEVTNAIEALACYLAYSATNWEANDRLRGRTKLSNQPFLTYKIFSGSNFYVTQPMRMRTVQALPSLGFVDSKGERFNSFSLNQQGNDFVVAACADIKCNRLSISEFLARWVKNEIKLPSSNTNSYKKMRFVLSPLDRLEQHALHVFIQALLSGDNESVRRRKGVLDWVKSKNLHRYVNWSKPPFIEQAHFDDLKSGAFFFL
;
A
#
# COMPACT_ATOMS: atom_id res chain seq x y z
N MET A 1 38.30 -36.12 13.88
CA MET A 1 37.05 -36.78 13.46
C MET A 1 36.01 -36.20 14.39
N ASP A 2 35.45 -35.06 14.00
CA ASP A 2 34.86 -34.14 14.97
C ASP A 2 33.34 -34.27 14.88
N TRP A 3 32.83 -35.20 15.69
CA TRP A 3 31.44 -35.21 16.10
C TRP A 3 31.26 -34.15 17.20
N GLY A 4 30.65 -33.02 16.83
CA GLY A 4 30.38 -31.94 17.76
C GLY A 4 29.51 -30.87 17.11
N LEU A 5 28.36 -30.60 17.71
CA LEU A 5 27.32 -29.66 17.30
C LEU A 5 27.87 -28.36 16.71
N MET A 6 27.50 -28.08 15.46
CA MET A 6 27.68 -26.74 14.89
C MET A 6 26.84 -25.74 15.71
N GLY A 7 27.53 -24.78 16.33
CA GLY A 7 26.88 -23.70 17.06
C GLY A 7 25.93 -22.90 16.15
N PRO A 8 24.84 -22.33 16.70
CA PRO A 8 23.77 -21.66 15.95
C PRO A 8 24.24 -20.48 15.08
N GLU A 9 25.46 -19.98 15.30
CA GLU A 9 26.08 -18.93 14.48
C GLU A 9 26.56 -19.40 13.09
N LYS A 10 26.77 -20.72 12.90
CA LYS A 10 27.25 -21.27 11.61
C LYS A 10 26.13 -21.83 10.72
N VAL A 11 24.93 -22.00 11.25
CA VAL A 11 23.77 -22.41 10.44
C VAL A 11 23.07 -21.14 9.99
N VAL A 12 23.28 -20.76 8.72
CA VAL A 12 22.43 -19.75 8.07
C VAL A 12 21.00 -20.19 8.32
N SER A 13 20.25 -19.41 9.10
CA SER A 13 18.84 -19.68 9.38
C SER A 13 18.09 -19.58 8.05
N GLN A 14 18.05 -20.67 7.30
CA GLN A 14 17.09 -20.84 6.22
C GLN A 14 15.75 -20.97 6.91
N ARG A 15 15.04 -19.86 6.99
CA ARG A 15 13.64 -19.85 7.37
C ARG A 15 12.93 -20.78 6.38
N ARG A 16 12.68 -22.04 6.78
CA ARG A 16 11.99 -23.04 5.95
C ARG A 16 10.56 -22.58 5.74
N THR A 17 10.33 -21.72 4.78
CA THR A 17 8.99 -21.37 4.30
C THR A 17 8.47 -22.56 3.50
N ARG A 18 7.67 -23.42 4.15
CA ARG A 18 6.94 -24.53 3.52
C ARG A 18 5.76 -23.99 2.71
N THR A 19 6.01 -23.07 1.78
CA THR A 19 4.97 -22.46 0.95
C THR A 19 4.67 -23.26 -0.31
N LEU A 20 5.39 -24.38 -0.55
CA LEU A 20 5.27 -25.22 -1.76
C LEU A 20 5.37 -24.41 -3.08
N GLY A 21 6.06 -23.27 -3.06
CA GLY A 21 6.12 -22.35 -4.20
C GLY A 21 4.83 -21.57 -4.48
N LEU A 22 3.75 -21.78 -3.71
CA LEU A 22 2.43 -21.16 -3.93
C LEU A 22 2.47 -19.63 -3.95
N SER A 23 3.36 -19.01 -3.19
CA SER A 23 3.50 -17.55 -3.20
C SER A 23 3.95 -16.99 -4.56
N SER A 24 4.77 -17.74 -5.30
CA SER A 24 5.19 -17.37 -6.66
C SER A 24 4.06 -17.55 -7.66
N ILE A 25 3.29 -18.64 -7.53
CA ILE A 25 2.11 -18.93 -8.37
C ILE A 25 1.03 -17.87 -8.17
N VAL A 26 0.72 -17.51 -6.92
CA VAL A 26 -0.23 -16.43 -6.61
C VAL A 26 0.23 -15.08 -7.19
N ARG A 27 1.53 -14.79 -7.14
CA ARG A 27 2.06 -13.57 -7.76
C ARG A 27 1.89 -13.60 -9.28
N ASN A 28 2.24 -14.71 -9.91
CA ASN A 28 2.08 -14.88 -11.36
C ASN A 28 0.62 -14.74 -11.78
N PHE A 29 -0.31 -15.37 -11.05
CA PHE A 29 -1.73 -15.24 -11.33
C PHE A 29 -2.23 -13.80 -11.17
N ASN A 30 -1.84 -13.10 -10.10
CA ASN A 30 -2.22 -11.70 -9.92
C ASN A 30 -1.69 -10.82 -11.06
N ASP A 31 -0.49 -11.13 -11.57
CA ASP A 31 0.12 -10.42 -12.68
C ASP A 31 -0.61 -10.69 -14.00
N LEU A 32 -1.01 -11.94 -14.27
CA LEU A 32 -1.85 -12.28 -15.42
C LEU A 32 -3.24 -11.61 -15.34
N ALA A 33 -3.79 -11.51 -14.13
CA ALA A 33 -5.11 -10.92 -13.88
C ALA A 33 -5.11 -9.40 -14.06
N VAL A 34 -4.23 -8.69 -13.36
CA VAL A 34 -4.06 -7.23 -13.46
C VAL A 34 -2.58 -6.89 -13.41
N PRO A 35 -1.90 -6.82 -14.58
CA PRO A 35 -0.45 -6.70 -14.67
C PRO A 35 0.12 -5.54 -13.86
N GLY A 36 1.24 -5.81 -13.19
CA GLY A 36 2.00 -4.81 -12.45
C GLY A 36 1.41 -4.40 -11.10
N LEU A 37 0.14 -4.70 -10.78
CA LEU A 37 -0.46 -4.28 -9.51
C LEU A 37 -0.07 -5.17 -8.31
N GLY A 38 0.50 -6.34 -8.57
CA GLY A 38 0.91 -7.29 -7.53
C GLY A 38 -0.24 -7.64 -6.57
N GLY A 39 -0.13 -7.24 -5.31
CA GLY A 39 -1.14 -7.55 -4.28
C GLY A 39 -2.10 -6.40 -3.94
N VAL A 40 -2.04 -5.28 -4.67
CA VAL A 40 -2.81 -4.08 -4.34
C VAL A 40 -4.30 -4.33 -4.50
N LYS A 41 -5.07 -4.12 -3.42
CA LYS A 41 -6.53 -4.28 -3.42
C LYS A 41 -7.30 -2.95 -3.60
N TYR A 42 -6.65 -1.83 -3.33
CA TYR A 42 -7.27 -0.50 -3.42
C TYR A 42 -6.20 0.60 -3.53
N ALA A 43 -6.50 1.65 -4.30
CA ALA A 43 -5.55 2.72 -4.64
C ALA A 43 -5.03 3.50 -3.42
N LYS A 44 -5.82 3.63 -2.35
CA LYS A 44 -5.40 4.29 -1.10
C LYS A 44 -4.13 3.66 -0.49
N SER A 45 -3.94 2.35 -0.63
CA SER A 45 -2.70 1.68 -0.16
C SER A 45 -1.46 2.09 -0.96
N VAL A 46 -1.60 2.34 -2.26
CA VAL A 46 -0.53 2.87 -3.12
C VAL A 46 -0.20 4.30 -2.71
N PHE A 47 -1.22 5.12 -2.48
CA PHE A 47 -1.06 6.48 -1.95
C PHE A 47 -0.30 6.50 -0.62
N LEU A 48 -0.71 5.69 0.37
CA LEU A 48 -0.04 5.64 1.68
C LEU A 48 1.43 5.21 1.54
N ALA A 49 1.73 4.31 0.60
CA ALA A 49 3.09 3.90 0.31
C ALA A 49 3.92 5.05 -0.30
N CYS A 50 3.38 5.76 -1.31
CA CYS A 50 4.03 6.94 -1.89
C CYS A 50 4.24 8.03 -0.83
N LEU A 51 3.22 8.35 -0.04
CA LEU A 51 3.30 9.33 1.04
C LEU A 51 4.40 8.97 2.05
N GLY A 52 4.55 7.69 2.39
CA GLY A 52 5.61 7.26 3.29
C GLY A 52 7.02 7.40 2.69
N VAL A 53 7.18 7.21 1.38
CA VAL A 53 8.46 7.47 0.68
C VAL A 53 8.74 8.97 0.64
N ASP A 54 7.75 9.81 0.32
CA ASP A 54 7.86 11.28 0.33
C ASP A 54 8.29 11.80 1.70
N VAL A 55 7.58 11.40 2.75
CA VAL A 55 7.88 11.81 4.13
C VAL A 55 9.25 11.31 4.56
N ALA A 56 9.64 10.08 4.19
CA ALA A 56 10.97 9.56 4.51
C ALA A 56 12.09 10.37 3.83
N ASN A 57 11.89 10.79 2.58
CA ASN A 57 12.82 11.69 1.88
C ASN A 57 12.95 13.03 2.62
N LYS A 58 11.84 13.70 2.91
CA LYS A 58 11.85 15.00 3.64
C LYS A 58 12.56 14.93 4.99
N VAL A 59 12.39 13.83 5.72
CA VAL A 59 13.05 13.63 7.02
C VAL A 59 14.54 13.34 6.86
N ARG A 60 14.95 12.64 5.79
CA ARG A 60 16.38 12.44 5.47
C ARG A 60 17.05 13.74 5.03
N ASP A 61 16.36 14.58 4.28
CA ASP A 61 16.87 15.89 3.83
C ASP A 61 17.16 16.82 5.02
N SER A 62 16.45 16.66 6.14
CA SER A 62 16.76 17.35 7.39
C SER A 62 17.88 16.70 8.23
N GLY A 63 18.62 15.74 7.67
CA GLY A 63 19.76 15.07 8.30
C GLY A 63 19.42 13.90 9.24
N LYS A 64 18.14 13.52 9.39
CA LYS A 64 17.74 12.42 10.28
C LYS A 64 17.76 11.08 9.53
N LYS A 65 18.35 10.05 10.14
CA LYS A 65 18.39 8.70 9.57
C LYS A 65 17.06 7.98 9.80
N VAL A 66 16.33 7.72 8.70
CA VAL A 66 15.09 6.92 8.68
C VAL A 66 15.01 6.09 7.40
N THR A 67 14.37 4.92 7.47
CA THR A 67 14.09 4.09 6.29
C THR A 67 12.68 4.32 5.75
N ASN A 68 12.47 4.07 4.45
CA ASN A 68 11.13 4.14 3.85
C ASN A 68 10.18 3.18 4.56
N ILE A 69 10.66 1.97 4.89
CA ILE A 69 9.88 0.95 5.58
C ILE A 69 9.36 1.45 6.94
N GLU A 70 10.21 2.03 7.78
CA GLU A 70 9.81 2.50 9.12
C GLU A 70 8.79 3.62 9.05
N VAL A 71 9.01 4.59 8.16
CA VAL A 71 8.12 5.75 7.98
C VAL A 71 6.77 5.33 7.40
N THR A 72 6.77 4.54 6.32
CA THR A 72 5.53 4.04 5.71
C THR A 72 4.75 3.16 6.68
N ASN A 73 5.42 2.27 7.43
CA ASN A 73 4.76 1.47 8.46
C ASN A 73 4.06 2.35 9.50
N ALA A 74 4.75 3.40 9.98
CA ALA A 74 4.17 4.29 10.98
C ALA A 74 2.97 5.07 10.46
N ILE A 75 3.02 5.53 9.20
CA ILE A 75 1.91 6.23 8.54
C ILE A 75 0.73 5.29 8.27
N GLU A 76 0.97 4.04 7.86
CA GLU A 76 -0.08 3.03 7.71
C GLU A 76 -0.75 2.68 9.04
N ALA A 77 0.04 2.52 10.10
CA ALA A 77 -0.47 2.31 11.45
C ALA A 77 -1.35 3.47 11.89
N LEU A 78 -0.90 4.70 11.65
CA LEU A 78 -1.67 5.91 11.91
C LEU A 78 -2.97 5.95 11.11
N ALA A 79 -2.91 5.69 9.80
CA ALA A 79 -4.07 5.63 8.92
C ALA A 79 -5.11 4.61 9.42
N CYS A 80 -4.67 3.42 9.83
CA CYS A 80 -5.54 2.39 10.42
C CYS A 80 -6.12 2.83 11.76
N TYR A 81 -5.32 3.43 12.64
CA TYR A 81 -5.79 3.93 13.93
C TYR A 81 -6.88 4.99 13.75
N LEU A 82 -6.65 5.97 12.87
CA LEU A 82 -7.62 7.03 12.57
C LEU A 82 -8.93 6.45 12.02
N ALA A 83 -8.85 5.43 11.17
CA ALA A 83 -10.02 4.74 10.64
C ALA A 83 -10.77 3.92 11.71
N TYR A 84 -10.08 3.13 12.54
CA TYR A 84 -10.74 2.38 13.62
C TYR A 84 -11.37 3.27 14.68
N SER A 85 -10.70 4.37 15.04
CA SER A 85 -11.21 5.35 16.02
C SER A 85 -12.55 5.95 15.60
N ALA A 86 -12.88 5.87 14.31
CA ALA A 86 -14.09 6.39 13.73
C ALA A 86 -15.24 5.39 13.60
N THR A 87 -14.90 4.12 13.50
CA THR A 87 -15.84 3.03 13.25
C THR A 87 -16.04 2.19 14.51
N ASN A 88 -15.87 2.79 15.69
CA ASN A 88 -15.95 2.11 16.98
C ASN A 88 -15.14 0.81 17.03
N TRP A 89 -13.96 0.81 16.39
CA TRP A 89 -13.07 -0.34 16.28
C TRP A 89 -13.68 -1.57 15.59
N GLU A 90 -14.69 -1.42 14.72
CA GLU A 90 -15.24 -2.53 13.94
C GLU A 90 -14.21 -3.16 12.99
N ALA A 91 -14.31 -4.48 12.78
CA ALA A 91 -13.44 -5.20 11.87
C ALA A 91 -13.71 -4.80 10.41
N ASN A 92 -12.66 -4.61 9.62
CA ASN A 92 -12.77 -4.27 8.20
C ASN A 92 -11.57 -4.82 7.42
N ASP A 93 -11.81 -5.38 6.24
CA ASP A 93 -10.79 -6.01 5.39
C ASP A 93 -9.70 -5.06 4.88
N ARG A 94 -10.01 -3.76 4.80
CA ARG A 94 -9.05 -2.71 4.42
C ARG A 94 -8.18 -2.28 5.59
N LEU A 95 -8.59 -2.53 6.82
CA LEU A 95 -7.86 -2.14 8.03
C LEU A 95 -7.03 -3.30 8.59
N ARG A 96 -5.97 -2.94 9.32
CA ARG A 96 -4.97 -3.88 9.82
C ARG A 96 -4.62 -3.52 11.26
N GLY A 97 -4.36 -4.53 12.10
CA GLY A 97 -3.77 -4.32 13.42
C GLY A 97 -4.74 -3.90 14.54
N ARG A 98 -6.05 -4.16 14.40
CA ARG A 98 -7.11 -3.81 15.38
C ARG A 98 -6.68 -3.97 16.84
N THR A 99 -6.31 -5.19 17.25
CA THR A 99 -5.97 -5.53 18.63
C THR A 99 -4.78 -4.73 19.19
N LYS A 100 -3.76 -4.52 18.36
CA LYS A 100 -2.57 -3.78 18.80
C LYS A 100 -2.83 -2.29 18.85
N LEU A 101 -3.62 -1.76 17.92
CA LEU A 101 -3.94 -0.33 17.83
C LEU A 101 -4.93 0.13 18.90
N SER A 102 -5.88 -0.72 19.35
CA SER A 102 -6.89 -0.37 20.35
C SER A 102 -6.32 -0.04 21.72
N ASN A 103 -5.19 -0.65 22.05
CA ASN A 103 -4.59 -0.57 23.38
C ASN A 103 -3.47 0.49 23.45
N GLN A 104 -3.48 1.49 22.55
CA GLN A 104 -2.37 2.43 22.40
C GLN A 104 -2.65 3.76 23.08
N PRO A 105 -1.99 4.07 24.21
CA PRO A 105 -2.22 5.31 24.93
C PRO A 105 -1.55 6.52 24.27
N PHE A 106 -0.51 6.30 23.45
CA PHE A 106 0.27 7.37 22.85
C PHE A 106 0.45 7.17 21.34
N LEU A 107 0.14 8.22 20.57
CA LEU A 107 0.19 8.22 19.11
C LEU A 107 1.47 8.87 18.59
N THR A 108 2.61 8.33 19.02
CA THR A 108 3.94 8.86 18.64
C THR A 108 4.55 8.05 17.51
N TYR A 109 5.40 8.70 16.70
CA TYR A 109 6.15 8.02 15.65
C TYR A 109 6.98 6.84 16.18
N LYS A 110 7.64 7.01 17.35
CA LYS A 110 8.48 5.95 17.96
C LYS A 110 7.70 4.66 18.19
N ILE A 111 6.45 4.77 18.62
CA ILE A 111 5.59 3.63 18.86
C ILE A 111 5.17 3.01 17.53
N PHE A 112 4.68 3.83 16.59
CA PHE A 112 4.13 3.36 15.32
C PHE A 112 5.16 2.80 14.33
N SER A 113 6.42 3.22 14.43
CA SER A 113 7.54 2.70 13.63
C SER A 113 8.12 1.38 14.15
N GLY A 114 7.70 0.91 15.33
CA GLY A 114 8.21 -0.32 15.93
C GLY A 114 8.04 -1.54 15.02
N SER A 115 9.10 -2.35 14.89
CA SER A 115 9.16 -3.50 13.97
C SER A 115 8.04 -4.53 14.13
N ASN A 116 7.44 -4.62 15.32
CA ASN A 116 6.35 -5.54 15.65
C ASN A 116 5.06 -4.81 16.06
N PHE A 117 4.93 -3.53 15.75
CA PHE A 117 3.94 -2.68 16.39
C PHE A 117 2.49 -2.91 15.93
N TYR A 118 2.15 -2.74 14.65
CA TYR A 118 0.74 -2.79 14.23
C TYR A 118 0.38 -4.08 13.50
N VAL A 119 1.20 -4.56 12.54
CA VAL A 119 0.99 -5.87 11.89
C VAL A 119 2.25 -6.53 11.36
N THR A 120 2.20 -7.85 11.22
CA THR A 120 3.23 -8.68 10.57
C THR A 120 3.29 -8.49 9.05
N GLN A 121 2.14 -8.19 8.41
CA GLN A 121 2.05 -7.91 6.97
C GLN A 121 1.46 -6.51 6.72
N PRO A 122 2.32 -5.47 6.71
CA PRO A 122 1.98 -4.12 6.27
C PRO A 122 1.34 -4.05 4.89
N MET A 123 0.54 -3.03 4.63
CA MET A 123 -0.07 -2.80 3.31
C MET A 123 1.01 -2.57 2.24
N ARG A 124 2.09 -1.86 2.57
CA ARG A 124 3.23 -1.59 1.66
C ARG A 124 3.88 -2.85 1.09
N MET A 125 3.80 -3.99 1.76
CA MET A 125 4.35 -5.23 1.22
C MET A 125 3.65 -5.64 -0.09
N ARG A 126 2.40 -5.18 -0.28
CA ARG A 126 1.62 -5.42 -1.49
C ARG A 126 1.88 -4.41 -2.60
N THR A 127 2.53 -3.29 -2.29
CA THR A 127 2.78 -2.19 -3.24
C THR A 127 4.16 -2.25 -3.89
N VAL A 128 5.03 -3.19 -3.47
CA VAL A 128 6.42 -3.32 -3.98
C VAL A 128 6.47 -3.47 -5.50
N GLN A 129 5.57 -4.25 -6.09
CA GLN A 129 5.47 -4.39 -7.54
C GLN A 129 4.70 -3.22 -8.17
N ALA A 130 3.62 -2.78 -7.52
CA ALA A 130 2.73 -1.74 -8.03
C ALA A 130 3.39 -0.39 -8.24
N LEU A 131 4.20 0.06 -7.28
CA LEU A 131 4.80 1.39 -7.33
C LEU A 131 5.69 1.61 -8.58
N PRO A 132 6.67 0.73 -8.89
CA PRO A 132 7.47 0.87 -10.10
C PRO A 132 6.64 0.60 -11.36
N SER A 133 5.75 -0.40 -11.35
CA SER A 133 4.94 -0.73 -12.54
C SER A 133 3.96 0.37 -12.94
N LEU A 134 3.48 1.16 -11.98
CA LEU A 134 2.64 2.33 -12.21
C LEU A 134 3.46 3.60 -12.50
N GLY A 135 4.79 3.52 -12.49
CA GLY A 135 5.67 4.65 -12.78
C GLY A 135 5.67 5.72 -11.69
N PHE A 136 5.35 5.39 -10.44
CA PHE A 136 5.37 6.36 -9.33
C PHE A 136 6.72 6.48 -8.63
N VAL A 137 7.59 5.47 -8.77
CA VAL A 137 8.91 5.46 -8.13
C VAL A 137 9.98 5.06 -9.13
N ASP A 138 11.13 5.69 -8.99
CA ASP A 138 12.38 5.15 -9.49
C ASP A 138 12.95 4.20 -8.45
N SER A 139 13.55 3.10 -8.89
CA SER A 139 14.17 2.15 -7.98
C SER A 139 15.52 1.70 -8.47
N LYS A 140 16.50 1.69 -7.55
CA LYS A 140 17.82 1.08 -7.76
C LYS A 140 17.83 -0.44 -7.48
N GLY A 141 16.67 -1.06 -7.23
CA GLY A 141 16.53 -2.49 -6.94
C GLY A 141 15.09 -2.94 -6.66
N GLU A 142 14.89 -4.15 -6.17
CA GLU A 142 13.53 -4.69 -5.93
C GLU A 142 12.98 -4.40 -4.53
N ARG A 143 13.75 -3.73 -3.67
CA ARG A 143 13.41 -3.53 -2.26
C ARG A 143 12.72 -2.19 -2.04
N PHE A 144 11.69 -2.17 -1.20
CA PHE A 144 10.95 -0.94 -0.88
C PHE A 144 11.84 0.22 -0.35
N ASN A 145 12.95 -0.09 0.33
CA ASN A 145 13.89 0.92 0.82
C ASN A 145 14.75 1.57 -0.29
N SER A 146 14.81 1.00 -1.50
CA SER A 146 15.50 1.61 -2.64
C SER A 146 14.61 2.52 -3.49
N PHE A 147 13.34 2.67 -3.11
CA PHE A 147 12.38 3.49 -3.86
C PHE A 147 12.59 4.98 -3.58
N SER A 148 12.54 5.77 -4.64
CA SER A 148 12.48 7.23 -4.61
C SER A 148 11.31 7.68 -5.47
N LEU A 149 10.50 8.64 -5.01
CA LEU A 149 9.42 9.17 -5.83
C LEU A 149 9.99 9.96 -7.00
N ASN A 150 9.48 9.69 -8.19
CA ASN A 150 9.69 10.54 -9.36
C ASN A 150 8.60 11.64 -9.40
N GLN A 151 8.59 12.45 -10.46
CA GLN A 151 7.62 13.55 -10.59
C GLN A 151 6.18 13.07 -10.52
N GLN A 152 5.82 12.00 -11.25
CA GLN A 152 4.47 11.45 -11.25
C GLN A 152 4.04 10.94 -9.86
N GLY A 153 4.97 10.33 -9.12
CA GLY A 153 4.75 9.92 -7.72
C GLY A 153 4.48 11.10 -6.79
N ASN A 154 5.25 12.19 -6.94
CA ASN A 154 5.04 13.42 -6.18
C ASN A 154 3.69 14.07 -6.53
N ASP A 155 3.35 14.17 -7.81
CA ASP A 155 2.08 14.71 -8.27
C ASP A 155 0.89 13.90 -7.72
N PHE A 156 1.03 12.58 -7.66
CA PHE A 156 0.01 11.72 -7.05
C PHE A 156 -0.17 11.99 -5.55
N VAL A 157 0.92 12.17 -4.79
CA VAL A 157 0.86 12.52 -3.36
C VAL A 157 0.22 13.90 -3.16
N VAL A 158 0.64 14.88 -3.96
CA VAL A 158 0.09 16.25 -3.91
C VAL A 158 -1.40 16.23 -4.24
N ALA A 159 -1.81 15.57 -5.32
CA ALA A 159 -3.20 15.43 -5.71
C ALA A 159 -4.03 14.76 -4.60
N ALA A 160 -3.52 13.69 -3.98
CA ALA A 160 -4.24 12.95 -2.94
C ALA A 160 -4.38 13.74 -1.62
N CYS A 161 -3.42 14.62 -1.32
CA CYS A 161 -3.50 15.50 -0.16
C CYS A 161 -4.35 16.75 -0.46
N ALA A 162 -4.44 17.17 -1.73
CA ALA A 162 -5.06 18.42 -2.16
C ALA A 162 -4.58 19.64 -1.33
N ASP A 163 -5.37 20.72 -1.27
CA ASP A 163 -5.12 21.87 -0.39
C ASP A 163 -5.48 21.59 1.09
N ILE A 164 -5.59 20.32 1.48
CA ILE A 164 -5.93 19.94 2.85
C ILE A 164 -4.72 20.18 3.74
N LYS A 165 -4.91 21.10 4.69
CA LYS A 165 -3.90 21.44 5.69
C LYS A 165 -4.22 20.84 7.06
N CYS A 166 -3.19 20.36 7.74
CA CYS A 166 -3.22 20.00 9.15
C CYS A 166 -2.36 21.03 9.91
N ASN A 167 -2.99 21.82 10.80
CA ASN A 167 -2.32 22.91 11.53
C ASN A 167 -1.54 23.87 10.61
N ARG A 168 -2.14 24.27 9.47
CA ARG A 168 -1.57 25.14 8.43
C ARG A 168 -0.44 24.53 7.58
N LEU A 169 0.00 23.31 7.87
CA LEU A 169 0.99 22.57 7.09
C LEU A 169 0.28 21.64 6.09
N SER A 170 0.94 21.31 4.97
CA SER A 170 0.49 20.20 4.12
C SER A 170 0.53 18.88 4.92
N ILE A 171 -0.24 17.87 4.51
CA ILE A 171 -0.24 16.58 5.20
C ILE A 171 1.16 15.95 5.22
N SER A 172 1.90 16.02 4.11
CA SER A 172 3.27 15.51 4.05
C SER A 172 4.22 16.25 5.01
N GLU A 173 4.20 17.58 5.04
CA GLU A 173 5.03 18.37 5.96
C GLU A 173 4.66 18.11 7.42
N PHE A 174 3.36 18.03 7.72
CA PHE A 174 2.87 17.68 9.05
C PHE A 174 3.41 16.31 9.49
N LEU A 175 3.33 15.29 8.63
CA LEU A 175 3.83 13.96 8.94
C LEU A 175 5.36 13.93 9.07
N ALA A 176 6.10 14.69 8.26
CA ALA A 176 7.55 14.82 8.42
C ALA A 176 7.92 15.38 9.79
N ARG A 177 7.25 16.43 10.25
CA ARG A 177 7.43 16.98 11.60
C ARG A 177 7.01 16.01 12.70
N TRP A 178 5.95 15.23 12.49
CA TRP A 178 5.53 14.18 13.43
C TRP A 178 6.56 13.04 13.52
N VAL A 179 7.14 12.60 12.40
CA VAL A 179 8.25 11.62 12.34
C VAL A 179 9.52 12.16 13.02
N LYS A 180 9.77 13.46 12.89
CA LYS A 180 10.86 14.13 13.60
C LYS A 180 10.58 14.30 15.10
N ASN A 181 9.36 14.03 15.56
CA ASN A 181 8.89 14.23 16.93
C ASN A 181 8.89 15.73 17.34
N GLU A 182 8.73 16.63 16.37
CA GLU A 182 8.66 18.08 16.59
C GLU A 182 7.23 18.54 16.90
N ILE A 183 6.23 17.78 16.44
CA ILE A 183 4.81 18.06 16.67
C ILE A 183 4.07 16.81 17.12
N LYS A 184 3.01 17.04 17.90
CA LYS A 184 2.05 15.99 18.29
C LYS A 184 0.89 15.94 17.30
N LEU A 185 0.20 14.81 17.24
CA LEU A 185 -1.05 14.70 16.49
C LEU A 185 -2.10 15.67 17.05
N PRO A 186 -2.98 16.23 16.19
CA PRO A 186 -4.06 17.09 16.66
C PRO A 186 -5.07 16.30 17.50
N SER A 187 -5.73 16.96 18.45
CA SER A 187 -6.79 16.35 19.26
C SER A 187 -7.97 15.89 18.40
N SER A 188 -8.62 14.79 18.80
CA SER A 188 -9.68 14.11 18.02
C SER A 188 -10.90 14.99 17.70
N ASN A 189 -11.17 16.01 18.52
CA ASN A 189 -12.26 16.96 18.34
C ASN A 189 -11.95 18.09 17.34
N THR A 190 -10.71 18.22 16.85
CA THR A 190 -10.30 19.33 15.98
C THR A 190 -10.58 19.06 14.50
N ASN A 191 -10.73 20.15 13.73
CA ASN A 191 -10.85 20.05 12.27
C ASN A 191 -9.60 19.47 11.61
N SER A 192 -8.41 19.76 12.15
CA SER A 192 -7.13 19.18 11.69
C SER A 192 -7.13 17.65 11.78
N TYR A 193 -7.66 17.08 12.88
CA TYR A 193 -7.78 15.63 13.03
C TYR A 193 -8.74 15.03 12.00
N LYS A 194 -9.92 15.64 11.81
CA LYS A 194 -10.91 15.18 10.83
C LYS A 194 -10.35 15.19 9.41
N LYS A 195 -9.66 16.27 9.03
CA LYS A 195 -8.97 16.44 7.74
C LYS A 195 -7.88 15.39 7.52
N MET A 196 -7.00 15.21 8.51
CA MET A 196 -5.94 14.21 8.45
C MET A 196 -6.52 12.79 8.32
N ARG A 197 -7.57 12.47 9.10
CA ARG A 197 -8.27 11.19 8.98
C ARG A 197 -8.82 10.98 7.57
N PHE A 198 -9.53 11.96 7.01
CA PHE A 198 -10.10 11.86 5.65
C PHE A 198 -9.01 11.57 4.59
N VAL A 199 -7.86 12.22 4.70
CA VAL A 199 -6.74 12.01 3.76
C VAL A 199 -6.09 10.63 3.95
N LEU A 200 -5.89 10.17 5.19
CA LEU A 200 -5.08 8.97 5.45
C LEU A 200 -5.90 7.67 5.52
N SER A 201 -7.13 7.71 6.02
CA SER A 201 -7.96 6.54 6.30
C SER A 201 -8.11 5.61 5.10
N PRO A 202 -7.81 4.30 5.22
CA PRO A 202 -8.00 3.32 4.14
C PRO A 202 -9.46 3.09 3.73
N LEU A 203 -10.41 3.56 4.55
CA LEU A 203 -11.84 3.47 4.29
C LEU A 203 -12.34 4.60 3.38
N ASP A 204 -11.65 5.74 3.43
CA ASP A 204 -12.03 6.91 2.65
C ASP A 204 -11.49 6.82 1.22
N ARG A 205 -12.30 7.29 0.26
CA ARG A 205 -11.92 7.32 -1.15
C ARG A 205 -10.71 8.25 -1.34
N LEU A 206 -9.93 8.00 -2.39
CA LEU A 206 -8.98 9.00 -2.85
C LEU A 206 -9.74 10.25 -3.34
N GLU A 207 -9.10 11.39 -3.20
CA GLU A 207 -9.54 12.62 -3.85
C GLU A 207 -9.65 12.39 -5.38
N GLN A 208 -10.58 13.09 -6.03
CA GLN A 208 -10.97 12.82 -7.41
C GLN A 208 -9.84 13.07 -8.41
N HIS A 209 -9.08 14.16 -8.26
CA HIS A 209 -7.89 14.43 -9.06
C HIS A 209 -6.82 13.35 -8.86
N ALA A 210 -6.57 12.94 -7.61
CA ALA A 210 -5.64 11.84 -7.33
C ALA A 210 -6.08 10.51 -7.96
N LEU A 211 -7.39 10.23 -7.94
CA LEU A 211 -7.95 9.06 -8.59
C LEU A 211 -7.75 9.12 -10.12
N HIS A 212 -7.86 10.30 -10.73
CA HIS A 212 -7.55 10.46 -12.15
C HIS A 212 -6.07 10.20 -12.43
N VAL A 213 -5.15 10.74 -11.63
CA VAL A 213 -3.71 10.45 -11.75
C VAL A 213 -3.43 8.94 -11.62
N PHE A 214 -4.09 8.28 -10.66
CA PHE A 214 -3.97 6.83 -10.50
C PHE A 214 -4.49 6.04 -11.71
N ILE A 215 -5.62 6.45 -12.30
CA ILE A 215 -6.18 5.81 -13.49
C ILE A 215 -5.27 6.04 -14.70
N GLN A 216 -4.69 7.24 -14.86
CA GLN A 216 -3.72 7.51 -15.94
C GLN A 216 -2.50 6.60 -15.81
N ALA A 217 -1.95 6.47 -14.60
CA ALA A 217 -0.85 5.54 -14.32
C ALA A 217 -1.23 4.08 -14.61
N LEU A 218 -2.46 3.68 -14.26
CA LEU A 218 -3.00 2.35 -14.55
C LEU A 218 -3.13 2.06 -16.05
N LEU A 219 -3.31 3.09 -16.86
CA LEU A 219 -3.49 2.98 -18.32
C LEU A 219 -2.24 3.39 -19.11
N SER A 220 -1.09 3.47 -18.44
CA SER A 220 0.21 3.80 -19.04
C SER A 220 1.17 2.61 -18.98
N GLY A 221 2.14 2.54 -19.90
CA GLY A 221 3.13 1.47 -19.98
C GLY A 221 3.00 0.63 -21.25
N ASP A 222 3.35 -0.65 -21.15
CA ASP A 222 3.31 -1.57 -22.29
C ASP A 222 1.88 -1.85 -22.76
N ASN A 223 1.73 -2.04 -24.07
CA ASN A 223 0.42 -2.16 -24.73
C ASN A 223 -0.40 -3.35 -24.22
N GLU A 224 0.23 -4.49 -23.93
CA GLU A 224 -0.50 -5.68 -23.45
C GLU A 224 -1.03 -5.45 -22.03
N SER A 225 -0.19 -4.98 -21.11
CA SER A 225 -0.60 -4.70 -19.74
C SER A 225 -1.64 -3.60 -19.65
N VAL A 226 -1.51 -2.55 -20.47
CA VAL A 226 -2.53 -1.49 -20.55
C VAL A 226 -3.86 -2.06 -21.05
N ARG A 227 -3.84 -2.93 -22.07
CA ARG A 227 -5.06 -3.55 -22.60
C ARG A 227 -5.76 -4.41 -21.55
N ARG A 228 -5.03 -5.28 -20.86
CA ARG A 228 -5.56 -6.12 -19.76
C ARG A 228 -6.13 -5.27 -18.62
N ARG A 229 -5.39 -4.25 -18.17
CA ARG A 229 -5.83 -3.31 -17.11
C ARG A 229 -7.08 -2.53 -17.53
N LYS A 230 -7.14 -2.06 -18.77
CA LYS A 230 -8.31 -1.35 -19.32
C LYS A 230 -9.54 -2.26 -19.39
N GLY A 231 -9.40 -3.49 -19.87
CA GLY A 231 -10.49 -4.45 -19.94
C GLY A 231 -11.12 -4.72 -18.57
N VAL A 232 -10.28 -4.91 -17.54
CA VAL A 232 -10.76 -5.08 -16.15
C VAL A 232 -11.42 -3.81 -15.62
N LEU A 233 -10.85 -2.63 -15.91
CA LEU A 233 -11.44 -1.36 -15.49
C LEU A 233 -12.83 -1.13 -16.11
N ASP A 234 -12.98 -1.41 -17.40
CA ASP A 234 -14.25 -1.29 -18.14
C ASP A 234 -15.28 -2.31 -17.64
N TRP A 235 -14.83 -3.53 -17.33
CA TRP A 235 -15.68 -4.54 -16.69
C TRP A 235 -16.21 -4.07 -15.32
N VAL A 236 -15.34 -3.53 -14.45
CA VAL A 236 -15.74 -3.02 -13.12
C VAL A 236 -16.66 -1.80 -13.21
N LYS A 237 -16.50 -0.95 -14.23
CA LYS A 237 -17.38 0.20 -14.48
C LYS A 237 -18.72 -0.17 -15.12
N SER A 238 -18.84 -1.40 -15.64
CA SER A 238 -20.07 -1.83 -16.31
C SER A 238 -21.23 -1.98 -15.31
N LYS A 239 -22.45 -1.59 -15.73
CA LYS A 239 -23.66 -1.75 -14.93
C LYS A 239 -24.07 -3.22 -14.69
N ASN A 240 -23.41 -4.15 -15.38
CA ASN A 240 -23.76 -5.57 -15.42
C ASN A 240 -22.72 -6.46 -14.71
N LEU A 241 -22.00 -5.94 -13.70
CA LEU A 241 -20.97 -6.71 -12.99
C LEU A 241 -21.48 -8.09 -12.55
N HIS A 242 -22.71 -8.15 -12.03
CA HIS A 242 -23.37 -9.37 -11.55
C HIS A 242 -23.74 -10.38 -12.66
N ARG A 243 -23.72 -9.97 -13.94
CA ARG A 243 -24.07 -10.84 -15.07
C ARG A 243 -22.97 -11.85 -15.40
N TYR A 244 -21.75 -11.61 -14.95
CA TYR A 244 -20.57 -12.41 -15.28
C TYR A 244 -20.13 -13.35 -14.14
N VAL A 245 -20.99 -13.54 -13.14
CA VAL A 245 -20.72 -14.35 -11.93
C VAL A 245 -20.57 -15.84 -12.24
N ASN A 246 -21.11 -16.32 -13.37
CA ASN A 246 -21.04 -17.72 -13.79
C ASN A 246 -19.85 -18.03 -14.72
N TRP A 247 -18.77 -17.23 -14.68
CA TRP A 247 -17.67 -17.33 -15.66
C TRP A 247 -18.14 -17.23 -17.12
N SER A 248 -19.13 -16.37 -17.36
CA SER A 248 -19.45 -15.89 -18.71
C SER A 248 -18.43 -14.81 -19.07
N LYS A 249 -17.76 -14.93 -20.23
CA LYS A 249 -16.74 -13.97 -20.63
C LYS A 249 -17.32 -12.56 -20.79
N PRO A 250 -16.79 -11.54 -20.09
CA PRO A 250 -17.15 -10.15 -20.34
C PRO A 250 -16.71 -9.69 -21.73
N PRO A 251 -17.47 -8.81 -22.42
CA PRO A 251 -17.11 -8.34 -23.76
C PRO A 251 -15.84 -7.49 -23.76
N PHE A 252 -15.47 -6.92 -22.60
CA PHE A 252 -14.30 -6.06 -22.41
C PHE A 252 -12.98 -6.83 -22.21
N ILE A 253 -13.07 -8.15 -22.02
CA ILE A 253 -11.92 -9.02 -21.72
C ILE A 253 -11.65 -9.91 -22.94
N GLU A 254 -10.40 -9.89 -23.42
CA GLU A 254 -9.93 -10.78 -24.49
C GLU A 254 -10.00 -12.24 -24.06
N GLN A 255 -10.13 -13.17 -25.01
CA GLN A 255 -10.29 -14.59 -24.70
C GLN A 255 -9.12 -15.13 -23.87
N ALA A 256 -7.87 -14.87 -24.29
CA ALA A 256 -6.68 -15.32 -23.57
C ALA A 256 -6.64 -14.79 -22.13
N HIS A 257 -6.96 -13.51 -21.92
CA HIS A 257 -7.00 -12.92 -20.57
C HIS A 257 -8.13 -13.53 -19.72
N PHE A 258 -9.28 -13.83 -20.33
CA PHE A 258 -10.38 -14.50 -19.63
C PHE A 258 -10.01 -15.93 -19.22
N ASP A 259 -9.31 -16.67 -20.09
CA ASP A 259 -8.82 -18.01 -19.79
C ASP A 259 -7.81 -18.00 -18.64
N ASP A 260 -6.89 -17.02 -18.62
CA ASP A 260 -5.97 -16.80 -17.50
C ASP A 260 -6.74 -16.56 -16.18
N LEU A 261 -7.74 -15.66 -16.18
CA LEU A 261 -8.58 -15.36 -15.01
C LEU A 261 -9.33 -16.61 -14.52
N LYS A 262 -9.84 -17.41 -15.45
CA LYS A 262 -10.59 -18.64 -15.17
C LYS A 262 -9.68 -19.71 -14.57
N SER A 263 -8.47 -19.91 -15.10
CA SER A 263 -7.53 -20.93 -14.60
C SER A 263 -7.21 -20.77 -13.11
N GLY A 264 -7.10 -19.54 -12.59
CA GLY A 264 -6.91 -19.35 -11.15
C GLY A 264 -8.15 -19.64 -10.29
N ALA A 265 -9.35 -19.48 -10.85
CA ALA A 265 -10.58 -19.81 -10.14
C ALA A 265 -10.85 -21.31 -10.08
N PHE A 266 -10.45 -22.05 -11.12
CA PHE A 266 -10.55 -23.51 -11.18
C PHE A 266 -9.34 -24.22 -10.57
N PHE A 267 -8.35 -23.51 -10.03
CA PHE A 267 -7.11 -24.10 -9.50
C PHE A 267 -7.35 -25.17 -8.41
N PHE A 268 -8.45 -25.08 -7.66
CA PHE A 268 -8.79 -26.00 -6.57
C PHE A 268 -10.02 -26.90 -6.85
N LEU A 269 -10.55 -26.86 -8.08
CA LEU A 269 -11.64 -27.73 -8.53
C LEU A 269 -11.08 -28.93 -9.29
#